data_AF-A0A0C3DI79-F1
#
_entry.id   AF-A0A0C3DI79-F1
#
_cell.length_a   1.000
_cell.length_b   1.000
_cell.length_c   1.000
_cell.angle_alpha   90.00
_cell.angle_beta   90.00
_cell.angle_gamma   90.00
#
_symmetry.space_group_name_H-M   'P 1'
#
loop_
_entity.id
_entity.type
_entity.pdbx_description
1 polymer ?
#
loop_
_entity_poly.entity_id
_entity_poly.type
_entity_poly.pdbx_seq_one_letter_code
_entity_poly.pdbx_strand_id
1 'polypeptide(L)'
;SARKTAHKNVLYEVDSEETVAWLRSPEGQCLFASKFGTEISLASRPFSMLIEYIPIALEVENPNVHRDIERRNNLSAGSICSARWIKPIER
;
A
#
# COMPACT_ATOMS: atom_id res chain seq x y z
N SER A 1 -20.51 -2.30 -10.23
CA SER A 1 -20.85 -3.75 -10.25
C SER A 1 -19.94 -4.50 -9.26
N ALA A 2 -20.21 -5.75 -8.86
CA ALA A 2 -19.31 -6.51 -7.98
C ALA A 2 -19.12 -7.94 -8.49
N ARG A 3 -17.88 -8.45 -8.50
CA ARG A 3 -17.58 -9.85 -8.90
C ARG A 3 -16.51 -10.50 -8.03
N LYS A 4 -16.65 -11.81 -7.79
CA LYS A 4 -15.63 -12.62 -7.11
C LYS A 4 -14.51 -12.98 -8.10
N THR A 5 -13.27 -12.94 -7.63
CA THR A 5 -12.08 -13.35 -8.41
C THR A 5 -11.65 -14.78 -8.05
N ALA A 6 -10.82 -15.40 -8.89
CA ALA A 6 -10.30 -16.75 -8.65
C ALA A 6 -9.51 -16.87 -7.32
N HIS A 7 -8.90 -15.77 -6.87
CA HIS A 7 -8.08 -15.69 -5.65
C HIS A 7 -8.90 -15.35 -4.39
N LYS A 8 -10.21 -15.66 -4.36
CA LYS A 8 -11.13 -15.35 -3.25
C LYS A 8 -11.31 -13.85 -2.91
N ASN A 9 -10.71 -12.93 -3.67
CA ASN A 9 -10.94 -11.49 -3.53
C ASN A 9 -12.23 -11.06 -4.25
N VAL A 10 -12.83 -9.95 -3.82
CA VAL A 10 -13.96 -9.30 -4.50
C VAL A 10 -13.45 -8.07 -5.26
N LEU A 11 -13.81 -7.96 -6.54
CA LEU A 11 -13.63 -6.74 -7.32
C LEU A 11 -14.92 -5.94 -7.28
N TYR A 12 -14.85 -4.71 -6.77
CA TYR A 12 -15.94 -3.75 -6.78
C TYR A 12 -15.63 -2.66 -7.81
N GLU A 13 -16.50 -2.52 -8.80
CA GLU A 13 -16.40 -1.52 -9.86
C GLU A 13 -17.37 -0.38 -9.56
N VAL A 14 -16.85 0.84 -9.60
CA VAL A 14 -17.59 2.08 -9.39
C VAL A 14 -17.52 2.92 -10.66
N ASP A 15 -18.51 3.77 -10.85
CA ASP A 15 -18.73 4.58 -12.06
C ASP A 15 -18.26 6.04 -11.91
N SER A 16 -17.86 6.47 -10.70
CA SER A 16 -17.39 7.84 -10.46
C SER A 16 -16.03 7.90 -9.78
N GLU A 17 -15.22 8.89 -10.19
CA GLU A 17 -13.92 9.20 -9.58
C GLU A 17 -14.06 9.63 -8.12
N GLU A 18 -15.13 10.37 -7.79
CA GLU A 18 -15.47 10.78 -6.43
C GLU A 18 -15.64 9.57 -5.51
N THR A 19 -16.33 8.52 -5.97
CA THR A 19 -16.50 7.28 -5.19
C THR A 19 -15.17 6.56 -5.02
N VAL A 20 -14.32 6.54 -6.05
CA VAL A 20 -12.96 5.98 -5.94
C VAL A 20 -12.12 6.74 -4.91
N ALA A 21 -12.15 8.07 -4.95
CA ALA A 21 -11.42 8.92 -4.02
C ALA A 21 -11.90 8.69 -2.57
N TRP A 22 -13.21 8.65 -2.36
CA TRP A 22 -13.80 8.34 -1.05
C TRP A 22 -13.40 6.93 -0.58
N LEU A 23 -13.54 5.90 -1.42
CA LEU A 23 -13.13 4.52 -1.07
C LEU A 23 -11.64 4.39 -0.76
N ARG A 24 -10.79 5.25 -1.31
CA ARG A 24 -9.35 5.27 -1.01
C ARG A 24 -9.01 6.02 0.28
N SER A 25 -9.90 6.85 0.80
CA SER A 25 -9.70 7.57 2.07
C SER A 25 -9.77 6.62 3.28
N PRO A 26 -9.08 6.93 4.40
CA PRO A 26 -9.17 6.10 5.61
C PRO A 26 -10.61 5.94 6.14
N GLU A 27 -11.39 7.03 6.09
CA GLU A 27 -12.79 7.03 6.51
C GLU A 27 -13.66 6.16 5.60
N GLY A 28 -13.55 6.35 4.28
CA GLY A 28 -14.32 5.56 3.32
C GLY A 28 -13.97 4.08 3.37
N GLN A 29 -12.70 3.71 3.54
CA GLN A 29 -12.30 2.32 3.75
C GLN A 29 -12.94 1.72 5.00
N CYS A 30 -12.91 2.45 6.13
CA CYS A 30 -13.48 2.00 7.40
C CYS A 30 -15.01 1.81 7.31
N LEU A 31 -15.71 2.83 6.78
CA LEU A 31 -17.15 2.79 6.60
C LEU A 31 -17.56 1.72 5.60
N PHE A 32 -16.87 1.60 4.47
CA PHE A 32 -17.12 0.55 3.49
C PHE A 32 -16.93 -0.83 4.10
N ALA A 33 -15.78 -1.09 4.74
CA ALA A 33 -15.49 -2.37 5.41
C ALA A 33 -16.57 -2.75 6.44
N SER A 34 -17.03 -1.77 7.26
CA SER A 34 -18.06 -1.99 8.28
C SER A 34 -19.38 -2.55 7.74
N LYS A 35 -19.69 -2.31 6.45
CA LYS A 35 -20.92 -2.80 5.81
C LYS A 35 -20.83 -4.26 5.36
N PHE A 36 -19.63 -4.83 5.25
CA PHE A 36 -19.41 -6.18 4.78
C PHE A 36 -18.96 -7.19 5.87
N GLY A 37 -18.89 -6.76 7.14
CA GLY A 37 -18.51 -7.60 8.27
C GLY A 37 -17.00 -7.60 8.59
N THR A 38 -16.61 -8.36 9.62
CA THR A 38 -15.34 -8.21 10.36
C THR A 38 -14.05 -8.49 9.58
N GLU A 39 -14.10 -8.96 8.34
CA GLU A 39 -12.90 -9.44 7.62
C GLU A 39 -12.74 -8.88 6.19
N ILE A 40 -13.23 -7.67 5.92
CA ILE A 40 -13.01 -7.04 4.61
C ILE A 40 -12.05 -5.86 4.77
N SER A 41 -10.91 -5.94 4.10
CA SER A 41 -10.00 -4.81 3.88
C SER A 41 -9.96 -4.47 2.40
N LEU A 42 -9.86 -3.17 2.10
CA LEU A 42 -9.64 -2.74 0.73
C LEU A 42 -8.20 -3.09 0.35
N ALA A 43 -8.02 -3.85 -0.72
CA ALA A 43 -6.68 -4.22 -1.19
C ALA A 43 -5.92 -2.98 -1.66
N SER A 44 -4.92 -2.56 -0.89
CA SER A 44 -3.90 -1.63 -1.38
C SER A 44 -3.06 -2.34 -2.42
N ARG A 45 -2.94 -1.75 -3.61
CA ARG A 45 -2.04 -2.22 -4.67
C ARG A 45 -0.82 -1.30 -4.70
N PRO A 46 0.26 -1.62 -3.96
CA PRO A 46 1.50 -0.88 -4.10
C PRO A 46 2.09 -1.11 -5.49
N PHE A 47 2.81 -0.11 -5.99
CA PHE A 47 3.60 -0.21 -7.21
C PHE A 47 5.05 -0.52 -6.83
N SER A 48 5.63 -1.52 -7.49
CA SER A 48 7.05 -1.83 -7.33
C SER A 48 7.90 -0.77 -8.05
N MET A 49 8.84 -0.16 -7.34
CA MET A 49 9.78 0.82 -7.89
C MET A 49 11.22 0.31 -7.77
N LEU A 50 12.04 0.60 -8.78
CA LEU A 50 13.48 0.40 -8.76
C LEU A 50 14.15 1.72 -8.41
N ILE A 51 15.01 1.73 -7.38
CA ILE A 51 15.76 2.92 -6.97
C ILE A 51 17.26 2.57 -6.98
N GLU A 52 18.04 3.41 -7.64
CA GLU A 52 19.49 3.28 -7.74
C GLU A 52 20.21 4.20 -6.75
N TYR A 53 21.51 3.96 -6.53
CA TYR A 53 22.38 4.81 -5.71
C TYR A 53 22.00 4.93 -4.22
N ILE A 54 21.35 3.90 -3.68
CA ILE A 54 21.06 3.82 -2.24
C ILE A 54 22.32 3.39 -1.48
N PRO A 55 22.69 4.09 -0.39
CA PRO A 55 23.81 3.66 0.46
C PRO A 55 23.59 2.26 1.03
N ILE A 56 24.59 1.38 0.93
CA ILE A 56 24.53 -0.01 1.44
C ILE A 56 24.38 -0.06 2.96
N ALA A 57 24.85 0.97 3.67
CA ALA A 57 24.67 1.13 5.10
C ALA A 57 23.20 1.36 5.50
N LEU A 58 22.32 1.69 4.55
CA LEU A 58 20.90 1.85 4.81
C LEU A 58 20.25 0.50 5.11
N GLU A 59 19.66 0.39 6.30
CA GLU A 59 18.92 -0.79 6.72
C GLU A 59 17.51 -0.79 6.10
N VAL A 60 17.42 -1.10 4.79
CA VAL A 60 16.16 -1.04 4.02
C VAL A 60 15.09 -2.02 4.49
N GLU A 61 15.42 -2.99 5.33
CA GLU A 61 14.45 -3.95 5.88
C GLU A 61 13.85 -3.46 7.21
N ASN A 62 14.41 -2.40 7.81
CA ASN A 62 13.93 -1.83 9.05
C ASN A 62 12.73 -0.90 8.80
N PRO A 63 11.53 -1.20 9.34
CA PRO A 63 10.33 -0.39 9.12
C PRO A 63 10.45 1.06 9.61
N ASN A 64 11.28 1.31 10.62
CA ASN A 64 11.53 2.67 11.13
C ASN A 64 12.25 3.53 10.07
N VAL A 65 13.20 2.94 9.35
CA VAL A 65 13.90 3.60 8.25
C VAL A 65 12.91 4.02 7.15
N HIS A 66 11.91 3.19 6.85
CA HIS A 66 10.86 3.57 5.90
C HIS A 66 10.07 4.79 6.36
N ARG A 67 9.70 4.86 7.65
CA ARG A 67 8.95 6.01 8.18
C ARG A 67 9.76 7.29 8.11
N ASP A 68 11.07 7.21 8.36
CA ASP A 68 11.97 8.34 8.26
C ASP A 68 12.12 8.82 6.80
N ILE A 69 12.24 7.89 5.84
CA ILE A 69 12.27 8.22 4.42
C ILE A 69 10.97 8.90 4.01
N GLU A 70 9.82 8.35 4.39
CA GLU A 70 8.52 8.95 4.08
C GLU A 70 8.41 10.37 4.63
N ARG A 71 8.74 10.57 5.92
CA ARG A 71 8.71 11.87 6.58
C ARG A 71 9.62 12.88 5.88
N ARG A 72 10.85 12.49 5.54
CA ARG A 72 11.83 13.36 4.88
C ARG A 72 11.44 13.74 3.45
N ASN A 73 10.62 12.93 2.79
CA ASN A 73 10.19 13.14 1.41
C ASN A 73 8.73 13.60 1.29
N ASN A 74 8.10 14.03 2.39
CA ASN A 74 6.69 14.45 2.44
C ASN A 74 5.71 13.37 1.89
N LEU A 75 6.04 12.10 2.09
CA LEU A 75 5.14 11.00 1.78
C LEU A 75 4.23 10.70 2.97
N SER A 76 3.03 10.20 2.68
CA SER A 76 2.13 9.72 3.71
C SER A 76 2.73 8.54 4.47
N ALA A 77 2.47 8.47 5.78
CA ALA A 77 2.84 7.30 6.55
C ALA A 77 2.17 6.05 5.96
N GLY A 78 2.98 5.07 5.58
CA GLY A 78 2.51 3.79 5.02
C GLY A 78 2.73 3.66 3.52
N SER A 79 3.17 4.72 2.84
CA SER A 79 3.40 4.73 1.40
C SER A 79 4.44 3.70 0.94
N ILE A 80 5.49 3.46 1.72
CA ILE A 80 6.46 2.39 1.50
C ILE A 80 5.94 1.16 2.23
N CYS A 81 5.36 0.21 1.49
CA CYS A 81 4.84 -1.04 2.06
C CYS A 81 5.97 -2.03 2.40
N SER A 82 7.01 -2.08 1.57
CA SER A 82 8.22 -2.88 1.80
C SER A 82 9.36 -2.38 0.91
N ALA A 83 10.59 -2.70 1.28
CA ALA A 83 11.78 -2.47 0.47
C ALA A 83 12.74 -3.64 0.66
N ARG A 84 13.46 -4.00 -0.40
CA ARG A 84 14.49 -5.04 -0.39
C ARG A 84 15.55 -4.75 -1.44
N TRP A 85 16.76 -5.24 -1.21
CA TRP A 85 17.78 -5.21 -2.24
C TRP A 85 17.48 -6.23 -3.34
N ILE A 86 17.72 -5.84 -4.59
CA ILE A 86 17.54 -6.74 -5.75
C ILE A 86 18.65 -7.77 -5.80
N LYS A 87 19.87 -7.35 -5.44
CA LYS A 87 21.00 -8.24 -5.22
C LYS A 87 21.24 -8.35 -3.72
N PRO A 88 21.60 -9.53 -3.19
CA PRO A 88 22.05 -9.64 -1.81
C PRO A 88 23.18 -8.64 -1.56
N ILE A 89 23.17 -7.97 -0.39
CA ILE A 89 24.37 -7.26 0.04
C ILE A 89 25.37 -8.34 0.46
N GLU A 90 26.47 -8.48 -0.27
CA GLU A 90 27.65 -9.17 0.25
C GLU A 90 28.22 -8.26 1.35
N ARG A 91 28.07 -8.68 2.61
CA ARG A 91 28.59 -7.97 3.78
C ARG A 91 29.91 -8.55 4.24
#